data_AF-A0A133XHR6-F1
#
_entry.id   AF-A0A133XHR6-F1
#
_cell.length_a   1.000
_cell.length_b   1.000
_cell.length_c   1.000
_cell.angle_alpha   90.00
_cell.angle_beta   90.00
_cell.angle_gamma   90.00
#
_symmetry.space_group_name_H-M   'P 1'
#
loop_
_entity.id
_entity.type
_entity.pdbx_description
1 polymer ?
#
loop_
_entity_poly.entity_id
_entity_poly.type
_entity_poly.pdbx_seq_one_letter_code
_entity_poly.pdbx_strand_id
1 'polypeptide(L)'
;MTPLLPACRQLLLCLAADWDAPHGRLQRFERLPAGGWAPLGPVLPISLGRAGLAWGRGLHPAQPGRSKQEGDGRAPAGVFAISALFGYGAADSPLARAAKLPYLSARRDLKCVDDPASAHYNCVVDQSAVAVDWVSCEEMLRDDARYAVGAVVAHNATPPLAGCGSCIFLHVWAAPGVPTAGCTAMALADMTAIAGWLDGAAAPVLVQLPQAVYDDLRETWGLPELGD
;
A
#
# COMPACT_ATOMS: atom_id res chain seq x y z
N MET A 1 21.94 -7.83 -2.88
CA MET A 1 21.23 -7.62 -1.60
C MET A 1 19.83 -8.18 -1.76
N THR A 2 19.39 -9.05 -0.84
CA THR A 2 18.00 -9.50 -0.77
C THR A 2 17.18 -8.41 -0.08
N PRO A 3 16.20 -7.77 -0.73
CA PRO A 3 15.36 -6.74 -0.15
C PRO A 3 14.30 -7.32 0.80
N LEU A 4 13.87 -8.58 0.60
CA LEU A 4 13.00 -9.22 1.57
C LEU A 4 13.80 -9.68 2.79
N LEU A 5 13.55 -8.98 3.90
CA LEU A 5 14.17 -9.26 5.18
C LEU A 5 13.75 -10.65 5.70
N PRO A 6 14.62 -11.40 6.40
CA PRO A 6 14.28 -12.70 6.96
C PRO A 6 13.05 -12.70 7.90
N ALA A 7 12.77 -11.56 8.54
CA ALA A 7 11.63 -11.36 9.43
C ALA A 7 10.27 -11.24 8.70
N CYS A 8 10.28 -10.90 7.40
CA CYS A 8 9.08 -10.80 6.58
C CYS A 8 8.47 -12.18 6.38
N ARG A 9 7.24 -12.39 6.88
CA ARG A 9 6.48 -13.64 6.74
C ARG A 9 5.17 -13.49 6.00
N GLN A 10 4.73 -12.27 5.71
CA GLN A 10 3.54 -11.99 4.92
C GLN A 10 3.89 -11.07 3.75
N LEU A 11 3.49 -11.46 2.54
CA LEU A 11 3.78 -10.72 1.32
C LEU A 11 2.51 -10.58 0.48
N LEU A 12 2.22 -9.34 0.07
CA LEU A 12 1.27 -9.03 -0.99
C LEU A 12 2.08 -8.81 -2.27
N LEU A 13 1.97 -9.72 -3.24
CA LEU A 13 2.60 -9.56 -4.55
C LEU A 13 1.60 -8.93 -5.51
N CYS A 14 1.88 -7.71 -5.95
CA CYS A 14 1.10 -6.95 -6.90
C CYS A 14 1.88 -6.85 -8.23
N LEU A 15 1.28 -7.34 -9.31
CA LEU A 15 1.88 -7.33 -10.64
C LEU A 15 1.01 -6.58 -11.65
N ALA A 16 1.60 -5.58 -12.28
CA ALA A 16 1.05 -4.90 -13.45
C ALA A 16 1.62 -5.53 -14.74
N ALA A 17 0.89 -5.42 -15.85
CA ALA A 17 1.39 -5.92 -17.14
C ALA A 17 2.68 -5.20 -17.57
N ASP A 18 2.72 -3.88 -17.38
CA ASP A 18 3.85 -3.01 -17.69
C ASP A 18 3.83 -1.76 -16.79
N TRP A 19 4.69 -0.79 -17.09
CA TRP A 19 4.83 0.46 -16.33
C TRP A 19 3.64 1.41 -16.44
N ASP A 20 2.81 1.30 -17.48
CA ASP A 20 1.73 2.23 -17.77
C ASP A 20 0.34 1.59 -17.57
N ALA A 21 0.29 0.28 -17.31
CA ALA A 21 -0.93 -0.46 -17.02
C ALA A 21 -1.62 0.07 -15.74
N PRO A 22 -2.87 0.57 -15.84
CA PRO A 22 -3.60 1.11 -14.70
C PRO A 22 -4.25 0.00 -13.85
N HIS A 23 -4.11 -1.26 -14.24
CA HIS A 23 -4.69 -2.42 -13.57
C HIS A 23 -3.62 -3.51 -13.40
N GLY A 24 -3.87 -4.44 -12.49
CA GLY A 24 -2.98 -5.55 -12.25
C GLY A 24 -3.67 -6.68 -11.51
N ARG A 25 -2.84 -7.52 -10.91
CA ARG A 25 -3.28 -8.62 -10.06
C ARG A 25 -2.51 -8.63 -8.75
N LEU A 26 -3.15 -9.07 -7.69
CA LEU A 26 -2.57 -9.19 -6.35
C LEU A 26 -2.75 -10.60 -5.82
N GLN A 27 -1.71 -11.17 -5.21
CA GLN A 27 -1.80 -12.45 -4.50
C GLN A 27 -1.08 -12.36 -3.15
N ARG A 28 -1.66 -13.01 -2.13
CA ARG A 28 -1.04 -13.12 -0.80
C ARG A 28 -0.11 -14.32 -0.75
N PHE A 29 0.97 -14.19 0.00
CA PHE A 29 1.90 -15.26 0.30
C PHE A 29 2.28 -15.27 1.77
N GLU A 30 2.47 -16.47 2.31
CA GLU A 30 3.04 -16.70 3.64
C GLU A 30 4.39 -17.38 3.51
N ARG A 31 5.35 -16.96 4.35
CA ARG A 31 6.67 -17.57 4.37
C ARG A 31 6.64 -18.89 5.14
N LEU A 32 7.10 -19.95 4.51
CA LEU A 32 7.13 -21.28 5.12
C LEU A 32 8.23 -21.38 6.20
N PRO A 33 8.07 -22.23 7.23
CA PRO A 33 9.08 -22.41 8.28
C PRO A 33 10.45 -22.86 7.76
N ALA A 34 10.46 -23.67 6.70
CA ALA A 34 11.68 -24.16 6.04
C ALA A 34 12.31 -23.13 5.07
N GLY A 35 11.73 -21.94 4.93
CA GLY A 35 12.04 -20.98 3.88
C GLY A 35 11.16 -21.15 2.64
N GLY A 36 11.18 -20.15 1.75
CA GLY A 36 10.28 -20.09 0.59
C GLY A 36 8.89 -19.53 0.93
N TRP A 37 8.06 -19.39 -0.09
CA TRP A 37 6.75 -18.75 -0.02
C TRP A 37 5.65 -19.70 -0.49
N ALA A 38 4.52 -19.71 0.21
CA ALA A 38 3.32 -20.43 -0.21
C ALA A 38 2.20 -19.42 -0.56
N PRO A 39 1.52 -19.57 -1.71
CA PRO A 39 0.39 -18.72 -2.06
C PRO A 39 -0.79 -18.95 -1.10
N LEU A 40 -1.51 -17.88 -0.79
CA LEU A 40 -2.68 -17.89 0.10
C LEU A 40 -3.91 -17.28 -0.59
N GLY A 41 -4.88 -18.14 -0.89
CA GLY A 41 -6.14 -17.75 -1.52
C GLY A 41 -5.97 -17.37 -3.00
N PRO A 42 -7.03 -16.82 -3.61
CA PRO A 42 -7.06 -16.54 -5.04
C PRO A 42 -6.19 -15.34 -5.42
N VAL A 43 -5.87 -15.26 -6.71
CA VAL A 43 -5.34 -14.06 -7.36
C VAL A 43 -6.48 -13.06 -7.53
N LEU A 44 -6.29 -11.84 -7.04
CA LEU A 44 -7.30 -10.79 -6.99
C LEU A 44 -7.05 -9.75 -8.09
N PRO A 45 -8.07 -9.33 -8.85
CA PRO A 45 -7.95 -8.16 -9.72
C PRO A 45 -7.80 -6.90 -8.88
N ILE A 46 -6.98 -5.95 -9.35
CA ILE A 46 -6.75 -4.67 -8.69
C ILE A 46 -6.73 -3.51 -9.69
N SER A 47 -7.07 -2.32 -9.20
CA SER A 47 -6.81 -1.04 -9.85
C SER A 47 -5.55 -0.41 -9.26
N LEU A 48 -4.75 0.21 -10.11
CA LEU A 48 -3.54 0.97 -9.79
C LEU A 48 -3.76 2.45 -10.12
N GLY A 49 -2.71 3.26 -10.01
CA GLY A 49 -2.73 4.64 -10.48
C GLY A 49 -3.12 4.70 -11.97
N ARG A 50 -3.93 5.71 -12.35
CA ARG A 50 -4.39 5.94 -13.72
C ARG A 50 -3.29 6.00 -14.79
N ALA A 51 -2.06 6.28 -14.39
CA ALA A 51 -0.89 6.33 -15.27
C ALA A 51 0.08 5.15 -15.04
N GLY A 52 -0.34 4.10 -14.32
CA GLY A 52 0.44 2.91 -14.03
C GLY A 52 1.34 3.03 -12.80
N LEU A 53 2.60 2.60 -12.95
CA LEU A 53 3.58 2.50 -11.87
C LEU A 53 4.79 3.42 -12.07
N ALA A 54 5.44 3.83 -10.98
CA ALA A 54 6.74 4.49 -10.99
C ALA A 54 7.52 4.08 -9.74
N TRP A 55 8.85 4.02 -9.80
CA TRP A 55 9.68 3.62 -8.66
C TRP A 55 9.46 4.49 -7.43
N GLY A 56 9.04 3.87 -6.33
CA GLY A 56 8.82 4.52 -5.06
C GLY A 56 10.06 4.57 -4.17
N ARG A 57 9.86 5.08 -2.94
CA ARG A 57 10.85 5.08 -1.86
C ARG A 57 10.39 4.08 -0.80
N GLY A 58 11.02 2.91 -0.74
CA GLY A 58 10.63 1.84 0.18
C GLY A 58 11.80 1.00 0.69
N LEU A 59 11.52 -0.25 1.04
CA LEU A 59 12.47 -1.26 1.53
C LEU A 59 13.26 -1.92 0.40
N HIS A 60 13.77 -1.12 -0.53
CA HIS A 60 14.58 -1.58 -1.66
C HIS A 60 15.62 -0.51 -2.01
N PRO A 61 16.76 -0.89 -2.64
CA PRO A 61 17.70 0.10 -3.15
C PRO A 61 17.06 0.93 -4.26
N ALA A 62 17.61 2.13 -4.47
CA ALA A 62 17.24 2.97 -5.61
C ALA A 62 17.36 2.18 -6.92
N GLN A 63 16.35 2.34 -7.78
CA GLN A 63 16.26 1.66 -9.07
C GLN A 63 16.36 2.67 -10.21
N PRO A 64 16.94 2.31 -11.35
CA PRO A 64 16.95 3.16 -12.52
C PRO A 64 15.55 3.27 -13.13
N GLY A 65 15.26 4.41 -13.76
CA GLY A 65 14.01 4.67 -14.48
C GLY A 65 13.16 5.76 -13.85
N ARG A 66 11.86 5.73 -14.13
CA ARG A 66 10.91 6.75 -13.69
C ARG A 66 10.66 6.65 -12.20
N SER A 67 11.03 7.69 -11.46
CA SER A 67 10.68 7.84 -10.05
C SER A 67 9.27 8.40 -9.88
N LYS A 68 8.59 7.91 -8.85
CA LYS A 68 7.30 8.41 -8.35
C LYS A 68 7.43 9.87 -7.93
N GLN A 69 6.47 10.68 -8.32
CA GLN A 69 6.35 12.10 -7.96
C GLN A 69 4.94 12.43 -7.46
N GLU A 70 4.80 13.56 -6.76
CA GLU A 70 3.48 14.06 -6.35
C GLU A 70 2.59 14.33 -7.56
N GLY A 71 1.32 13.90 -7.50
CA GLY A 71 0.35 14.14 -8.56
C GLY A 71 0.57 13.42 -9.90
N ASP A 72 1.61 12.59 -10.05
CA ASP A 72 1.97 11.92 -11.32
C ASP A 72 0.95 10.88 -11.83
N GLY A 73 -0.06 10.56 -11.03
CA GLY A 73 -1.11 9.59 -11.38
C GLY A 73 -0.67 8.14 -11.29
N ARG A 74 0.50 7.84 -10.72
CA ARG A 74 1.10 6.50 -10.66
C ARG A 74 1.08 5.95 -9.25
N ALA A 75 0.98 4.63 -9.13
CA ALA A 75 1.23 3.94 -7.87
C ALA A 75 2.72 3.60 -7.71
N PRO A 76 3.25 3.53 -6.48
CA PRO A 76 4.67 3.30 -6.29
C PRO A 76 5.01 1.83 -6.58
N ALA A 77 6.05 1.59 -7.38
CA ALA A 77 6.67 0.29 -7.58
C ALA A 77 7.82 0.11 -6.58
N GLY A 78 8.01 -1.10 -6.06
CA GLY A 78 9.01 -1.41 -5.06
C GLY A 78 8.53 -2.39 -3.99
N VAL A 79 9.24 -2.38 -2.87
CA VAL A 79 8.92 -3.13 -1.65
C VAL A 79 8.56 -2.14 -0.55
N PHE A 80 7.41 -2.29 0.10
CA PHE A 80 6.92 -1.36 1.11
C PHE A 80 6.38 -2.11 2.32
N ALA A 81 6.69 -1.66 3.53
CA ALA A 81 6.01 -2.17 4.71
C ALA A 81 4.53 -1.76 4.69
N ILE A 82 3.67 -2.60 5.24
CA ILE A 82 2.30 -2.22 5.60
C ILE A 82 2.30 -1.84 7.08
N SER A 83 2.12 -0.55 7.38
CA SER A 83 2.40 0.00 8.72
C SER A 83 1.17 0.10 9.62
N ALA A 84 -0.02 0.23 9.05
CA ALA A 84 -1.26 0.34 9.80
C ALA A 84 -2.45 -0.11 8.95
N LEU A 85 -3.54 -0.45 9.62
CA LEU A 85 -4.87 -0.55 9.04
C LEU A 85 -5.64 0.74 9.32
N PHE A 86 -6.62 1.05 8.48
CA PHE A 86 -7.58 2.11 8.73
C PHE A 86 -8.96 1.71 8.25
N GLY A 87 -9.99 2.43 8.69
CA GLY A 87 -11.34 2.24 8.19
C GLY A 87 -12.38 3.00 8.99
N TYR A 88 -13.64 2.85 8.60
CA TYR A 88 -14.75 3.62 9.18
C TYR A 88 -15.28 3.03 10.48
N GLY A 89 -14.78 1.86 10.87
CA GLY A 89 -15.07 1.27 12.16
C GLY A 89 -14.60 2.18 13.29
N ALA A 90 -15.42 2.33 14.32
CA ALA A 90 -14.98 2.92 15.57
C ALA A 90 -13.83 2.10 16.18
N ALA A 91 -13.11 2.69 17.14
CA ALA A 91 -11.97 2.05 17.82
C ALA A 91 -12.35 0.73 18.52
N ASP A 92 -13.63 0.52 18.84
CA ASP A 92 -14.16 -0.67 19.46
C ASP A 92 -14.91 -1.59 18.48
N SER A 93 -14.86 -1.31 17.18
CA SER A 93 -15.48 -2.15 16.14
C SER A 93 -14.84 -3.55 16.07
N PRO A 94 -15.55 -4.57 15.54
CA PRO A 94 -14.99 -5.91 15.38
C PRO A 94 -13.67 -5.94 14.60
N LEU A 95 -13.58 -5.14 13.52
CA LEU A 95 -12.35 -5.02 12.74
C LEU A 95 -11.20 -4.43 13.57
N ALA A 96 -11.45 -3.34 14.31
CA ALA A 96 -10.43 -2.71 15.14
C ALA A 96 -9.93 -3.64 16.26
N ARG A 97 -10.83 -4.38 16.91
CA ARG A 97 -10.47 -5.34 17.98
C ARG A 97 -9.70 -6.55 17.46
N ALA A 98 -9.98 -6.99 16.23
CA ALA A 98 -9.32 -8.12 15.60
C ALA A 98 -8.02 -7.74 14.87
N ALA A 99 -7.76 -6.44 14.66
CA ALA A 99 -6.61 -5.95 13.94
C ALA A 99 -5.30 -6.37 14.64
N LYS A 100 -4.36 -6.89 13.85
CA LYS A 100 -3.01 -7.27 14.30
C LYS A 100 -1.94 -6.26 13.86
N LEU A 101 -2.40 -5.09 13.44
CA LEU A 101 -1.63 -3.89 13.12
C LEU A 101 -2.29 -2.72 13.86
N PRO A 102 -1.58 -1.58 14.05
CA PRO A 102 -2.21 -0.35 14.50
C PRO A 102 -3.45 -0.04 13.64
N TYR A 103 -4.57 0.29 14.27
CA TYR A 103 -5.81 0.60 13.57
C TYR A 103 -6.16 2.10 13.73
N LEU A 104 -6.25 2.79 12.60
CA LEU A 104 -6.62 4.20 12.52
C LEU A 104 -8.11 4.31 12.19
N SER A 105 -8.93 4.65 13.19
CA SER A 105 -10.35 4.88 12.98
C SER A 105 -10.55 6.19 12.23
N ALA A 106 -11.05 6.11 11.00
CA ALA A 106 -11.30 7.26 10.15
C ALA A 106 -12.43 8.11 10.73
N ARG A 107 -12.07 9.31 11.19
CA ARG A 107 -12.97 10.34 11.70
C ARG A 107 -12.79 11.58 10.84
N ARG A 108 -13.71 12.55 10.99
CA ARG A 108 -13.67 13.82 10.24
C ARG A 108 -12.30 14.52 10.32
N ASP A 109 -11.67 14.48 11.48
CA ASP A 109 -10.41 15.18 11.71
C ASP A 109 -9.17 14.33 11.38
N LEU A 110 -9.34 13.05 10.99
CA LEU A 110 -8.22 12.22 10.57
C LEU A 110 -7.88 12.55 9.11
N LYS A 111 -6.68 13.09 8.88
CA LYS A 111 -6.19 13.51 7.56
C LYS A 111 -4.91 12.78 7.20
N CYS A 112 -4.68 12.52 5.93
CA CYS A 112 -3.34 12.27 5.44
C CYS A 112 -2.85 13.52 4.69
N VAL A 113 -1.77 14.13 5.15
CA VAL A 113 -1.30 15.39 4.57
C VAL A 113 -0.49 15.12 3.31
N ASP A 114 -0.92 15.70 2.18
CA ASP A 114 -0.28 15.53 0.87
C ASP A 114 0.42 16.81 0.37
N ASP A 115 0.39 17.89 1.16
CA ASP A 115 1.10 19.14 0.88
C ASP A 115 2.62 18.99 1.13
N PRO A 116 3.48 19.09 0.09
CA PRO A 116 4.92 18.96 0.25
C PRO A 116 5.58 20.06 1.10
N ALA A 117 4.90 21.19 1.35
CA ALA A 117 5.42 22.29 2.16
C ALA A 117 5.16 22.11 3.68
N SER A 118 4.28 21.18 4.06
CA SER A 118 3.89 20.95 5.45
C SER A 118 4.92 20.15 6.23
N ALA A 119 5.09 20.46 7.51
CA ALA A 119 5.86 19.65 8.46
C ALA A 119 5.25 18.25 8.68
N HIS A 120 3.99 18.07 8.31
CA HIS A 120 3.24 16.82 8.40
C HIS A 120 3.16 16.06 7.07
N TYR A 121 3.88 16.47 6.02
CA TYR A 121 3.84 15.82 4.71
C TYR A 121 3.99 14.30 4.79
N ASN A 122 3.10 13.59 4.09
CA ASN A 122 2.98 12.13 4.05
C ASN A 122 2.76 11.47 5.42
N CYS A 123 2.14 12.18 6.36
CA CYS A 123 1.72 11.65 7.66
C CYS A 123 0.19 11.58 7.75
N VAL A 124 -0.32 10.53 8.39
CA VAL A 124 -1.71 10.49 8.86
C VAL A 124 -1.77 11.13 10.25
N VAL A 125 -2.51 12.22 10.39
CA VAL A 125 -2.59 13.03 11.62
C VAL A 125 -4.04 13.28 12.01
N ASP A 126 -4.26 13.48 13.30
CA ASP A 126 -5.50 14.08 13.81
C ASP A 126 -5.36 15.60 13.76
N GLN A 127 -6.10 16.25 12.86
CA GLN A 127 -6.09 17.69 12.66
C GLN A 127 -6.43 18.46 13.94
N SER A 128 -7.24 17.89 14.84
CA SER A 128 -7.60 18.55 16.11
C SER A 128 -6.44 18.62 17.11
N ALA A 129 -5.39 17.82 16.89
CA ALA A 129 -4.25 17.70 17.79
C ALA A 129 -2.99 18.42 17.29
N VAL A 130 -3.01 19.04 16.10
CA VAL A 130 -1.85 19.69 15.49
C VAL A 130 -2.20 21.08 14.96
N ALA A 131 -1.18 21.93 14.79
CA ALA A 131 -1.35 23.19 14.08
C ALA A 131 -1.39 22.90 12.57
N VAL A 132 -2.46 23.34 11.91
CA VAL A 132 -2.61 23.17 10.45
C VAL A 132 -1.64 24.09 9.73
N ASP A 133 -0.71 23.50 8.99
CA ASP A 133 0.28 24.19 8.16
C ASP A 133 0.24 23.76 6.68
N TRP A 134 -0.77 22.97 6.28
CA TRP A 134 -0.97 22.46 4.93
C TRP A 134 -2.12 23.16 4.20
N VAL A 135 -2.03 23.25 2.88
CA VAL A 135 -3.11 23.72 2.00
C VAL A 135 -3.86 22.59 1.29
N SER A 136 -3.36 21.36 1.36
CA SER A 136 -3.98 20.16 0.80
C SER A 136 -3.80 18.96 1.73
N CYS A 137 -4.80 18.07 1.73
CA CYS A 137 -4.74 16.78 2.40
C CYS A 137 -5.79 15.82 1.83
N GLU A 138 -5.57 14.52 2.04
CA GLU A 138 -6.59 13.51 1.86
C GLU A 138 -7.47 13.36 3.12
N GLU A 139 -8.77 13.38 2.90
CA GLU A 139 -9.80 13.02 3.87
C GLU A 139 -9.79 11.51 4.14
N MET A 140 -9.48 11.09 5.37
CA MET A 140 -9.52 9.65 5.69
C MET A 140 -10.94 9.11 5.83
N LEU A 141 -11.89 9.96 6.25
CA LEU A 141 -13.33 9.65 6.25
C LEU A 141 -13.97 10.20 4.98
N ARG A 142 -14.21 9.34 3.98
CA ARG A 142 -14.73 9.74 2.67
C ARG A 142 -16.19 9.38 2.48
N ASP A 143 -16.94 10.26 1.81
CA ASP A 143 -18.36 10.02 1.48
C ASP A 143 -18.56 8.91 0.43
N ASP A 144 -17.54 8.63 -0.39
CA ASP A 144 -17.59 7.62 -1.46
C ASP A 144 -17.22 6.20 -0.99
N ALA A 145 -17.06 6.00 0.31
CA ALA A 145 -16.75 4.72 0.95
C ALA A 145 -15.47 4.00 0.48
N ARG A 146 -14.61 4.63 -0.32
CA ARG A 146 -13.36 4.02 -0.80
C ARG A 146 -12.41 3.65 0.34
N TYR A 147 -12.51 4.35 1.47
CA TYR A 147 -11.68 4.13 2.67
C TYR A 147 -12.43 3.37 3.77
N ALA A 148 -13.53 2.67 3.43
CA ALA A 148 -14.28 1.86 4.39
C ALA A 148 -13.39 0.87 5.15
N VAL A 149 -12.44 0.25 4.44
CA VAL A 149 -11.32 -0.54 4.97
C VAL A 149 -10.10 -0.29 4.09
N GLY A 150 -8.94 -0.13 4.71
CA GLY A 150 -7.69 0.02 3.98
C GLY A 150 -6.46 -0.21 4.84
N ALA A 151 -5.29 -0.11 4.21
CA ALA A 151 -4.00 -0.26 4.84
C ALA A 151 -3.00 0.79 4.35
N VAL A 152 -2.14 1.27 5.25
CA VAL A 152 -1.09 2.26 4.97
C VAL A 152 0.11 1.58 4.35
N VAL A 153 0.48 2.02 3.15
CA VAL A 153 1.70 1.58 2.46
C VAL A 153 2.80 2.57 2.81
N ALA A 154 3.89 2.08 3.42
CA ALA A 154 5.01 2.90 3.87
C ALA A 154 5.93 3.36 2.72
N HIS A 155 5.35 3.88 1.63
CA HIS A 155 6.06 4.60 0.58
C HIS A 155 6.43 5.98 1.09
N ASN A 156 7.68 6.40 0.86
CA ASN A 156 8.17 7.73 1.21
C ASN A 156 7.97 8.07 2.71
N ALA A 157 8.05 7.08 3.62
CA ALA A 157 7.51 7.23 4.97
C ALA A 157 8.49 7.79 6.03
N THR A 158 9.80 7.52 5.97
CA THR A 158 10.70 7.90 7.10
C THR A 158 12.15 8.17 6.68
N PRO A 159 12.63 9.43 6.78
CA PRO A 159 11.81 10.63 6.73
C PRO A 159 11.16 10.79 5.33
N PRO A 160 9.95 11.37 5.26
CA PRO A 160 9.35 11.71 3.98
C PRO A 160 10.18 12.77 3.26
N LEU A 161 10.29 12.62 1.94
CA LEU A 161 10.93 13.59 1.06
C LEU A 161 9.85 14.26 0.24
N ALA A 162 9.71 15.58 0.41
CA ALA A 162 8.74 16.42 -0.27
C ALA A 162 8.72 16.15 -1.78
N GLY A 163 7.52 16.03 -2.36
CA GLY A 163 7.31 15.85 -3.78
C GLY A 163 7.55 14.43 -4.32
N CYS A 164 7.95 13.47 -3.48
CA CYS A 164 8.17 12.08 -3.88
C CYS A 164 6.91 11.19 -3.80
N GLY A 165 5.72 11.81 -3.77
CA GLY A 165 4.43 11.14 -3.60
C GLY A 165 4.10 10.87 -2.13
N SER A 166 2.83 11.08 -1.77
CA SER A 166 2.30 10.88 -0.42
C SER A 166 1.01 10.06 -0.39
N CYS A 167 0.55 9.73 0.81
CA CYS A 167 -0.78 9.17 1.08
C CYS A 167 -1.11 7.93 0.23
N ILE A 168 -0.16 6.99 0.21
CA ILE A 168 -0.33 5.74 -0.54
C ILE A 168 -0.98 4.69 0.35
N PHE A 169 -2.08 4.15 -0.15
CA PHE A 169 -2.89 3.17 0.55
C PHE A 169 -3.23 1.95 -0.32
N LEU A 170 -3.51 0.84 0.35
CA LEU A 170 -4.39 -0.20 -0.16
C LEU A 170 -5.81 0.13 0.27
N HIS A 171 -6.78 0.18 -0.64
CA HIS A 171 -8.15 0.56 -0.27
C HIS A 171 -9.23 -0.06 -1.17
N VAL A 172 -10.50 0.28 -0.92
CA VAL A 172 -11.64 -0.19 -1.71
C VAL A 172 -11.78 0.64 -2.98
N TRP A 173 -11.88 0.00 -4.15
CA TRP A 173 -12.11 0.73 -5.40
C TRP A 173 -13.49 1.38 -5.45
N ALA A 174 -13.68 2.36 -6.33
CA ALA A 174 -15.03 2.88 -6.60
C ALA A 174 -15.89 1.83 -7.33
N ALA A 175 -15.30 1.16 -8.32
CA ALA A 175 -15.87 0.04 -9.04
C ALA A 175 -14.73 -0.77 -9.69
N PRO A 176 -14.97 -2.04 -10.07
CA PRO A 176 -13.98 -2.84 -10.78
C PRO A 176 -13.45 -2.12 -12.02
N GLY A 177 -12.12 -2.03 -12.16
CA GLY A 177 -11.48 -1.38 -13.31
C GLY A 177 -11.46 0.15 -13.30
N VAL A 178 -11.98 0.81 -12.26
CA VAL A 178 -11.80 2.27 -12.11
C VAL A 178 -10.41 2.53 -11.51
N PRO A 179 -9.51 3.23 -12.21
CA PRO A 179 -8.17 3.50 -11.70
C PRO A 179 -8.16 4.49 -10.54
N THR A 180 -7.07 4.47 -9.78
CA THR A 180 -6.85 5.37 -8.64
C THR A 180 -6.05 6.62 -9.05
N ALA A 181 -5.87 7.55 -8.12
CA ALA A 181 -4.94 8.66 -8.31
C ALA A 181 -3.46 8.27 -8.13
N GLY A 182 -3.17 7.13 -7.50
CA GLY A 182 -1.83 6.69 -7.10
C GLY A 182 -1.80 5.59 -6.02
N CYS A 183 -2.95 5.20 -5.48
CA CYS A 183 -3.09 4.05 -4.58
C CYS A 183 -3.27 2.73 -5.34
N THR A 184 -3.40 1.63 -4.60
CA THR A 184 -3.82 0.33 -5.13
C THR A 184 -5.16 -0.05 -4.52
N ALA A 185 -6.15 -0.40 -5.35
CA ALA A 185 -7.52 -0.59 -4.92
C ALA A 185 -8.13 -1.91 -5.40
N MET A 186 -9.02 -2.48 -4.59
CA MET A 186 -9.67 -3.78 -4.85
C MET A 186 -11.10 -3.83 -4.31
N ALA A 187 -11.78 -4.96 -4.47
CA ALA A 187 -13.13 -5.12 -3.92
C ALA A 187 -13.13 -5.01 -2.39
N LEU A 188 -14.24 -4.54 -1.82
CA LEU A 188 -14.41 -4.43 -0.37
C LEU A 188 -14.17 -5.76 0.35
N ALA A 189 -14.71 -6.85 -0.19
CA ALA A 189 -14.55 -8.18 0.38
C ALA A 189 -13.06 -8.60 0.42
N ASP A 190 -12.34 -8.35 -0.67
CA ASP A 190 -10.91 -8.66 -0.80
C ASP A 190 -10.06 -7.84 0.15
N MET A 191 -10.30 -6.52 0.20
CA MET A 191 -9.59 -5.63 1.13
C MET A 191 -9.88 -5.99 2.59
N THR A 192 -11.11 -6.38 2.91
CA THR A 192 -11.49 -6.86 4.26
C THR A 192 -10.75 -8.15 4.61
N ALA A 193 -10.67 -9.11 3.68
CA ALA A 193 -9.95 -10.36 3.88
C ALA A 193 -8.44 -10.15 4.04
N ILE A 194 -7.85 -9.20 3.29
CA ILE A 194 -6.45 -8.79 3.46
C ILE A 194 -6.25 -8.13 4.82
N ALA A 195 -7.11 -7.19 5.22
CA ALA A 195 -7.01 -6.49 6.50
C ALA A 195 -7.07 -7.46 7.69
N GLY A 196 -7.95 -8.47 7.65
CA GLY A 196 -8.03 -9.49 8.70
C GLY A 196 -6.85 -10.48 8.73
N TRP A 197 -6.13 -10.60 7.62
CA TRP A 197 -4.96 -11.48 7.51
C TRP A 197 -3.67 -10.79 7.96
N LEU A 198 -3.48 -9.51 7.64
CA LEU A 198 -2.26 -8.74 7.94
C LEU A 198 -1.93 -8.75 9.45
N ASP A 199 -0.67 -9.03 9.75
CA ASP A 199 -0.14 -9.19 11.11
C ASP A 199 1.22 -8.50 11.25
N GLY A 200 1.30 -7.47 12.10
CA GLY A 200 2.53 -6.73 12.35
C GLY A 200 3.68 -7.59 12.88
N ALA A 201 3.39 -8.68 13.62
CA ALA A 201 4.41 -9.61 14.09
C ALA A 201 5.00 -10.46 12.96
N ALA A 202 4.32 -10.53 11.80
CA ALA A 202 4.78 -11.16 10.58
C ALA A 202 5.45 -10.19 9.59
N ALA A 203 5.65 -8.92 9.98
CA ALA A 203 6.31 -7.88 9.20
C ALA A 203 5.81 -7.83 7.73
N PRO A 204 4.53 -7.48 7.51
CA PRO A 204 3.89 -7.62 6.22
C PRO A 204 4.42 -6.59 5.22
N VAL A 205 4.64 -7.01 3.98
CA VAL A 205 5.11 -6.14 2.90
C VAL A 205 4.22 -6.22 1.67
N LEU A 206 4.15 -5.11 0.94
CA LEU A 206 3.69 -5.04 -0.44
C LEU A 206 4.92 -5.05 -1.36
N VAL A 207 4.96 -6.00 -2.30
CA VAL A 207 5.84 -5.94 -3.46
C VAL A 207 4.98 -5.60 -4.66
N GLN A 208 5.22 -4.45 -5.28
CA GLN A 208 4.43 -3.95 -6.40
C GLN A 208 5.35 -3.65 -7.58
N LEU A 209 5.23 -4.39 -8.67
CA LEU A 209 6.15 -4.32 -9.80
C LEU A 209 5.43 -4.56 -11.15
N PRO A 210 5.95 -4.02 -12.26
CA PRO A 210 5.64 -4.57 -13.59
C PRO A 210 6.14 -6.01 -13.73
N GLN A 211 5.48 -6.81 -14.57
CA GLN A 211 5.80 -8.22 -14.77
C GLN A 211 7.29 -8.45 -15.11
N ALA A 212 7.80 -7.77 -16.14
CA ALA A 212 9.19 -7.95 -16.58
C ALA A 212 10.21 -7.62 -15.48
N VAL A 213 9.90 -6.63 -14.64
CA VAL A 213 10.76 -6.23 -13.52
C VAL A 213 10.72 -7.25 -12.39
N TYR A 214 9.55 -7.83 -12.12
CA TYR A 214 9.43 -8.96 -11.21
C TYR A 214 10.27 -10.14 -11.71
N ASP A 215 10.18 -10.49 -13.00
CA ASP A 215 10.93 -11.62 -13.58
C ASP A 215 12.45 -11.42 -13.40
N ASP A 216 12.95 -10.21 -13.68
CA ASP A 216 14.37 -9.84 -13.53
C ASP A 216 14.85 -9.85 -12.07
N LEU A 217 14.00 -9.40 -11.14
CA LEU A 217 14.40 -9.20 -9.75
C LEU A 217 14.07 -10.40 -8.86
N ARG A 218 13.17 -11.31 -9.27
CA ARG A 218 12.59 -12.39 -8.45
C ARG A 218 13.62 -13.11 -7.58
N GLU A 219 14.68 -13.63 -8.19
CA GLU A 219 15.70 -14.41 -7.50
C GLU A 219 16.54 -13.55 -6.55
N THR A 220 17.06 -12.42 -7.06
CA THR A 220 17.85 -11.49 -6.25
C THR A 220 17.04 -10.93 -5.09
N TRP A 221 15.71 -10.82 -5.26
CA TRP A 221 14.79 -10.28 -4.29
C TRP A 221 14.16 -11.32 -3.36
N GLY A 222 14.35 -12.61 -3.64
CA GLY A 222 13.74 -13.70 -2.88
C GLY A 222 12.21 -13.72 -2.95
N LEU A 223 11.64 -13.27 -4.09
CA LEU A 223 10.20 -13.19 -4.31
C LEU A 223 9.60 -14.59 -4.57
N PRO A 224 8.33 -14.84 -4.24
CA PRO A 224 7.65 -16.10 -4.56
C PRO A 224 7.61 -16.35 -6.06
N GLU A 225 7.54 -17.63 -6.47
CA GLU A 225 7.06 -18.00 -7.80
C GLU A 225 5.55 -17.79 -7.88
N LEU A 226 5.05 -17.39 -9.03
CA LEU A 226 3.61 -17.36 -9.28
C LEU A 226 3.14 -18.82 -9.40
N GLY A 227 2.09 -19.18 -8.66
CA GLY A 227 1.40 -20.44 -8.90
C GLY A 227 0.64 -20.38 -10.24
N ASP A 228 0.54 -21.53 -10.91
CA ASP A 228 -0.28 -21.71 -12.12
C ASP A 228 -1.77 -21.36 -11.90
#